data_AF-A0ABD3UYY0-F1
#
_entry.id   AF-A0ABD3UYY0-F1
#
_cell.length_a   1.000
_cell.length_b   1.000
_cell.length_c   1.000
_cell.angle_alpha   90.00
_cell.angle_beta   90.00
_cell.angle_gamma   90.00
#
_symmetry.space_group_name_H-M   'P 1'
#
loop_
_entity.id
_entity.type
_entity.pdbx_description
1 polymer ?
#
loop_
_entity_poly.entity_id
_entity_poly.type
_entity_poly.pdbx_seq_one_letter_code
_entity_poly.pdbx_strand_id
1 'polypeptide(L)'
;MLLRYTAHAAVGVCCLLLMVAYQPVKACTCLAVTDEEQFCTAKNIVKLTVMRVTIVQEGNELYSPFYILHHVRIDKVFKSMKSVATRKKLYLRSEPSRDSCSVHLTVGRQYLVSGSIDGEYLNSDSCDWVKVWASVNPNEMKLLNGVVKPKCA
;
A
#
# COMPACT_ATOMS: atom_id res chain seq x y z
N MET A 1 -43.21 -34.54 19.49
CA MET A 1 -42.27 -33.59 20.13
C MET A 1 -40.81 -33.84 19.76
N LEU A 2 -40.34 -35.08 19.69
CA LEU A 2 -38.94 -35.43 19.34
C LEU A 2 -38.46 -34.89 17.98
N LEU A 3 -39.31 -34.91 16.94
CA LEU A 3 -38.99 -34.38 15.59
C LEU A 3 -38.76 -32.85 15.55
N ARG A 4 -39.36 -32.09 16.48
CA ARG A 4 -39.11 -30.65 16.57
C ARG A 4 -37.76 -30.38 17.23
N TYR A 5 -37.38 -31.18 18.23
CA TYR A 5 -36.13 -31.02 18.96
C TYR A 5 -34.89 -31.30 18.08
N THR A 6 -34.95 -32.32 17.22
CA THR A 6 -33.87 -32.67 16.28
C THR A 6 -33.65 -31.60 15.21
N ALA A 7 -34.72 -30.94 14.74
CA ALA A 7 -34.61 -29.84 13.78
C ALA A 7 -33.93 -28.60 14.38
N HIS A 8 -34.23 -28.26 15.64
CA HIS A 8 -33.60 -27.12 16.32
C HIS A 8 -32.12 -27.39 16.62
N ALA A 9 -31.79 -28.63 17.01
CA ALA A 9 -30.41 -29.04 17.22
C ALA A 9 -29.58 -29.02 15.92
N ALA A 10 -30.14 -29.50 14.81
CA ALA A 10 -29.48 -29.46 13.50
C ALA A 10 -29.23 -28.03 12.99
N VAL A 11 -30.20 -27.13 13.15
CA VAL A 11 -30.03 -25.71 12.81
C VAL A 11 -28.98 -25.04 13.70
N GLY A 12 -28.97 -25.35 15.00
CA GLY A 12 -27.97 -24.82 15.94
C GLY A 12 -26.54 -25.26 15.59
N VAL A 13 -26.34 -26.55 15.26
CA VAL A 13 -25.03 -27.08 14.84
C VAL A 13 -24.60 -26.48 13.50
N CYS A 14 -25.51 -26.32 12.55
CA CYS A 14 -25.22 -25.69 11.25
C CYS A 14 -24.79 -24.22 11.42
N CYS A 15 -25.50 -23.44 12.23
CA CYS A 15 -25.11 -22.06 12.54
C CYS A 15 -23.74 -21.95 13.21
N LEU A 16 -23.43 -22.87 14.14
CA LEU A 16 -22.12 -22.91 14.80
C LEU A 16 -20.98 -23.20 13.80
N LEU A 17 -21.19 -24.12 12.86
CA LEU A 17 -20.22 -24.43 11.81
C LEU A 17 -19.99 -23.25 10.87
N LEU A 18 -21.05 -22.49 10.52
CA LEU A 18 -20.94 -21.30 9.69
C LEU A 18 -20.16 -20.17 10.38
N MET A 19 -20.37 -19.96 11.68
CA MET A 19 -19.59 -18.96 12.43
C MET A 19 -18.11 -19.34 12.56
N VAL A 20 -17.81 -20.63 12.72
CA VAL A 20 -16.42 -21.13 12.76
C VAL A 20 -15.75 -21.03 11.37
N ALA A 21 -16.52 -21.19 10.30
CA ALA A 21 -16.03 -21.04 8.93
C ALA A 21 -15.86 -19.58 8.49
N TYR A 22 -16.42 -18.61 9.22
CA TYR A 22 -16.30 -17.19 8.89
C TYR A 22 -14.90 -16.66 9.21
N GLN A 23 -14.05 -16.64 8.19
CA GLN A 23 -12.76 -15.96 8.25
C GLN A 23 -12.98 -14.48 7.86
N PRO A 24 -12.73 -13.50 8.74
CA PRO A 24 -12.81 -12.09 8.36
C PRO A 24 -11.74 -11.81 7.29
N VAL A 25 -12.18 -11.56 6.06
CA VAL A 25 -11.28 -11.10 4.99
C VAL A 25 -11.00 -9.63 5.25
N LYS A 26 -9.71 -9.26 5.32
CA LYS A 26 -9.32 -7.85 5.28
C LYS A 26 -9.53 -7.38 3.86
N ALA A 27 -10.27 -6.29 3.67
CA ALA A 27 -10.39 -5.65 2.38
C ALA A 27 -9.90 -4.21 2.53
N CYS A 28 -9.16 -3.72 1.54
CA CYS A 28 -8.77 -2.32 1.48
C CYS A 28 -9.76 -1.55 0.61
N THR A 29 -10.31 -0.47 1.14
CA THR A 29 -11.12 0.50 0.38
C THR A 29 -10.50 1.88 0.51
N CYS A 30 -10.22 2.51 -0.63
CA CYS A 30 -9.63 3.84 -0.69
C CYS A 30 -10.69 4.87 -1.08
N LEU A 31 -10.55 6.09 -0.56
CA LEU A 31 -11.39 7.20 -0.98
C LEU A 31 -10.97 7.65 -2.39
N ALA A 32 -11.94 7.82 -3.29
CA ALA A 32 -11.67 8.41 -4.59
C ALA A 32 -11.41 9.92 -4.43
N VAL A 33 -10.21 10.35 -4.78
CA VAL A 33 -9.76 11.75 -4.72
C VAL A 33 -9.28 12.23 -6.08
N THR A 34 -9.28 13.54 -6.31
CA THR A 34 -8.76 14.15 -7.54
C THR A 34 -7.22 14.18 -7.51
N ASP A 35 -6.58 14.27 -8.69
CA ASP A 35 -5.12 14.38 -8.80
C ASP A 35 -4.57 15.59 -8.01
N GLU A 36 -5.32 16.70 -8.00
CA GLU A 36 -4.95 17.90 -7.23
C GLU A 36 -4.99 17.63 -5.73
N GLU A 37 -6.06 17.00 -5.22
CA GLU A 37 -6.18 16.67 -3.81
C GLU A 37 -5.14 15.65 -3.37
N GLN A 38 -4.88 14.63 -4.20
CA GLN A 38 -3.84 13.64 -3.98
C GLN A 38 -2.45 14.29 -3.94
N PHE A 39 -2.19 15.27 -4.81
CA PHE A 39 -0.96 16.06 -4.76
C PHE A 39 -0.87 16.89 -3.47
N CYS A 40 -1.96 17.52 -3.03
CA CYS A 40 -1.99 18.41 -1.87
C CYS A 40 -1.77 17.65 -0.55
N THR A 41 -2.47 16.54 -0.36
CA THR A 41 -2.40 15.69 0.84
C THR A 41 -1.07 14.94 0.96
N ALA A 42 -0.43 14.60 -0.15
CA ALA A 42 0.85 13.90 -0.14
C ALA A 42 1.97 14.72 0.53
N LYS A 43 2.67 14.11 1.50
CA LYS A 43 3.84 14.73 2.15
C LYS A 43 5.07 14.73 1.24
N ASN A 44 5.32 13.59 0.58
CA ASN A 44 6.39 13.43 -0.40
C ASN A 44 5.83 12.74 -1.64
N ILE A 45 6.35 13.11 -2.80
CA ILE A 45 6.04 12.48 -4.08
C ILE A 45 7.35 12.27 -4.83
N VAL A 46 7.64 11.02 -5.16
CA VAL A 46 8.91 10.63 -5.79
C VAL A 46 8.69 9.70 -6.97
N LYS A 47 9.53 9.84 -8.00
CA LYS A 47 9.82 8.78 -8.96
C LYS A 47 10.92 7.92 -8.39
N LEU A 48 10.72 6.61 -8.37
CA LEU A 48 11.71 5.64 -7.90
C LEU A 48 11.82 4.43 -8.81
N THR A 49 12.96 3.75 -8.74
CA THR A 49 13.20 2.44 -9.36
C THR A 49 13.37 1.39 -8.28
N VAL A 50 12.69 0.25 -8.42
CA VAL A 50 12.86 -0.89 -7.50
C VAL A 50 14.12 -1.67 -7.89
N MET A 51 15.09 -1.72 -6.99
CA MET A 51 16.39 -2.32 -7.25
C MET A 51 16.44 -3.79 -6.87
N ARG A 52 15.87 -4.14 -5.71
CA ARG A 52 15.78 -5.52 -5.21
C ARG A 52 14.61 -5.67 -4.24
N VAL A 53 14.15 -6.90 -4.05
CA VAL A 53 13.12 -7.26 -3.07
C VAL A 53 13.70 -8.32 -2.14
N THR A 54 13.49 -8.15 -0.84
CA THR A 54 13.91 -9.09 0.20
C THR A 54 12.68 -9.50 1.01
N ILE A 55 12.49 -10.78 1.26
CA ILE A 55 11.49 -11.27 2.23
C ILE A 55 12.19 -11.32 3.59
N VAL A 56 11.61 -10.67 4.59
CA VAL A 56 12.16 -10.61 5.94
C VAL A 56 11.17 -11.26 6.90
N GLN A 57 11.66 -12.20 7.71
CA GLN A 57 10.90 -12.85 8.77
C GLN A 57 11.25 -12.18 10.10
N GLU A 58 10.24 -11.77 10.87
CA GLU A 58 10.43 -11.17 12.19
C GLU A 58 10.48 -12.24 13.27
N GLY A 59 11.70 -12.58 13.69
CA GLY A 59 11.95 -13.56 14.74
C GLY A 59 12.39 -14.92 14.20
N ASN A 60 12.69 -15.83 15.12
CA ASN A 60 13.29 -17.13 14.82
C ASN A 60 12.28 -18.28 14.88
N GLU A 61 10.99 -17.98 15.04
CA GLU A 61 9.94 -18.99 15.17
C GLU A 61 9.35 -19.36 13.81
N LEU A 62 8.90 -20.62 13.69
CA LEU A 62 8.30 -21.14 12.44
C LEU A 62 7.05 -20.35 11.99
N TYR A 63 6.35 -19.71 12.93
CA TYR A 63 5.15 -18.89 12.67
C TYR A 63 5.39 -17.38 12.78
N SER A 64 6.65 -16.94 12.72
CA SER A 64 6.99 -15.53 12.72
C SER A 64 6.37 -14.79 11.52
N PRO A 65 5.83 -13.57 11.71
CA PRO A 65 5.31 -12.78 10.61
C PRO A 65 6.43 -12.43 9.64
N PHE A 66 6.12 -12.39 8.34
CA PHE A 66 7.07 -11.99 7.31
C PHE A 66 6.55 -10.79 6.53
N TYR A 67 7.46 -9.92 6.11
CA TYR A 67 7.17 -8.76 5.30
C TYR A 67 8.11 -8.69 4.09
N ILE A 68 7.68 -7.96 3.07
CA ILE A 68 8.43 -7.74 1.84
C ILE A 68 9.08 -6.37 1.93
N LEU A 69 10.40 -6.33 1.83
CA LEU A 69 11.22 -5.13 1.84
C LEU A 69 11.71 -4.80 0.42
N HIS A 70 11.20 -3.72 -0.15
CA HIS A 70 11.62 -3.20 -1.46
C HIS A 70 12.76 -2.22 -1.27
N HIS A 71 13.90 -2.51 -1.87
CA HIS A 71 15.02 -1.56 -1.94
C HIS A 71 14.81 -0.67 -3.15
N VAL A 72 14.59 0.62 -2.91
CA VAL A 72 14.25 1.57 -3.95
C VAL A 72 15.33 2.64 -4.09
N ARG A 73 15.57 3.05 -5.32
CA ARG A 73 16.43 4.19 -5.65
C ARG A 73 15.55 5.34 -6.11
N ILE A 74 15.69 6.51 -5.48
CA ILE A 74 14.97 7.71 -5.89
C ILE A 74 15.60 8.24 -7.18
N ASP A 75 14.78 8.38 -8.22
CA ASP A 75 15.17 8.96 -9.51
C ASP A 75 14.88 10.45 -9.58
N LYS A 76 13.72 10.88 -9.06
CA LYS A 76 13.28 12.27 -9.07
C LYS A 76 12.37 12.54 -7.88
N VAL A 77 12.50 13.72 -7.27
CA VAL A 77 11.60 14.20 -6.22
C VAL A 77 10.72 15.30 -6.83
N PHE A 78 9.39 15.16 -6.71
CA PHE A 78 8.42 16.15 -7.18
C PHE A 78 7.89 17.02 -6.04
N LYS A 79 7.68 16.42 -4.86
CA LYS A 79 7.26 17.11 -3.63
C LYS A 79 8.01 16.50 -2.45
N SER A 80 8.49 17.33 -1.52
CA SER A 80 9.17 16.86 -0.31
C SER A 80 9.08 17.89 0.81
N MET A 81 8.81 17.43 2.03
CA MET A 81 8.58 18.28 3.21
C MET A 81 9.84 18.62 4.05
N LYS A 82 11.05 18.54 3.46
CA LYS A 82 12.37 19.10 3.93
C LYS A 82 13.53 18.09 4.09
N SER A 83 13.31 16.77 4.09
CA SER A 83 14.37 15.78 4.42
C SER A 83 14.72 14.74 3.34
N VAL A 84 14.05 14.76 2.18
CA VAL A 84 14.16 13.67 1.18
C VAL A 84 15.17 13.96 0.08
N ALA A 85 15.39 15.23 -0.27
CA ALA A 85 16.16 15.62 -1.46
C ALA A 85 17.61 15.11 -1.46
N THR A 86 18.17 14.80 -0.29
CA THR A 86 19.55 14.30 -0.16
C THR A 86 19.65 12.78 -0.19
N ARG A 87 18.54 12.04 -0.02
CA ARG A 87 18.55 10.57 0.03
C ARG A 87 18.38 9.98 -1.36
N LYS A 88 19.32 9.13 -1.77
CA LYS A 88 19.26 8.42 -3.06
C LYS A 88 18.61 7.04 -2.98
N LYS A 89 18.58 6.44 -1.79
CA LYS A 89 18.06 5.08 -1.55
C LYS A 89 17.16 5.08 -0.33
N LEU A 90 16.07 4.31 -0.40
CA LEU A 90 15.12 4.09 0.69
C LEU A 90 14.68 2.62 0.68
N TYR A 91 13.99 2.22 1.75
CA TYR A 91 13.29 0.95 1.83
C TYR A 91 11.79 1.20 1.90
N LEU A 92 11.02 0.41 1.16
CA LEU A 92 9.58 0.39 1.28
C LEU A 92 9.17 -0.96 1.85
N ARG A 93 8.44 -0.93 2.97
CA ARG A 93 7.88 -2.14 3.59
C ARG A 93 6.49 -2.39 3.02
N SER A 94 6.22 -3.63 2.67
CA SER A 94 4.91 -4.09 2.22
C SER A 94 4.60 -5.42 2.89
N GLU A 95 3.32 -5.69 3.05
CA GLU A 95 2.81 -6.97 3.49
C GLU A 95 2.71 -7.94 2.30
N PRO A 96 2.85 -9.25 2.55
CA PRO A 96 2.75 -10.25 1.49
C PRO A 96 1.33 -10.38 0.91
N SER A 97 0.31 -10.13 1.74
CA SER A 97 -1.09 -10.18 1.34
C SER A 97 -1.48 -8.95 0.54
N ARG A 98 -2.18 -9.16 -0.58
CA ARG A 98 -2.77 -8.09 -1.40
C ARG A 98 -3.99 -7.45 -0.75
N ASP A 99 -4.55 -8.14 0.24
CA ASP A 99 -5.78 -7.81 0.93
C ASP A 99 -5.61 -6.67 1.98
N SER A 100 -4.38 -6.30 2.29
CA SER A 100 -4.02 -5.39 3.39
C SER A 100 -3.40 -4.07 2.93
N CYS A 101 -4.12 -3.33 2.09
CA CYS A 101 -3.72 -2.01 1.54
C CYS A 101 -2.26 -1.94 1.06
N SER A 102 -1.71 -3.08 0.65
CA SER A 102 -0.28 -3.20 0.47
C SER A 102 0.13 -2.82 -0.95
N VAL A 103 1.36 -2.32 -1.06
CA VAL A 103 1.92 -1.97 -2.35
C VAL A 103 2.75 -3.13 -2.89
N HIS A 104 2.50 -3.47 -4.15
CA HIS A 104 3.22 -4.55 -4.83
C HIS A 104 4.04 -3.97 -5.98
N LEU A 105 5.34 -3.88 -5.76
CA LEU A 105 6.28 -3.31 -6.71
C LEU A 105 7.12 -4.41 -7.36
N THR A 106 7.45 -4.23 -8.65
CA THR A 106 8.26 -5.18 -9.41
C THR A 106 9.69 -4.68 -9.55
N VAL A 107 10.67 -5.56 -9.30
CA VAL A 107 12.09 -5.26 -9.50
C VAL A 107 12.35 -4.78 -10.94
N GLY A 108 13.19 -3.77 -11.08
CA GLY A 108 13.56 -3.16 -12.36
C GLY A 108 12.53 -2.17 -12.92
N ARG A 109 11.32 -2.08 -12.32
CA ARG A 109 10.30 -1.13 -12.76
C ARG A 109 10.42 0.21 -12.03
N GLN A 110 9.93 1.25 -12.72
CA GLN A 110 9.84 2.60 -12.22
C GLN A 110 8.42 2.91 -11.76
N TYR A 111 8.29 3.61 -10.64
CA TYR A 111 7.01 3.97 -10.05
C TYR A 111 6.99 5.44 -9.64
N LEU A 112 5.81 6.05 -9.76
CA LEU A 112 5.45 7.23 -8.99
C LEU A 112 4.89 6.72 -7.66
N VAL A 113 5.42 7.24 -6.54
CA VAL A 113 4.99 6.87 -5.20
C VAL A 113 4.85 8.14 -4.37
N SER A 114 3.69 8.34 -3.75
CA SER A 114 3.52 9.27 -2.64
C SER A 114 3.64 8.56 -1.30
N GLY A 115 4.02 9.30 -0.27
CA GLY A 115 4.00 8.78 1.08
C GLY A 115 4.76 9.62 2.08
N SER A 116 4.92 9.05 3.27
CA SER A 116 5.74 9.63 4.34
C SER A 116 7.11 8.95 4.38
N ILE A 117 8.15 9.72 4.61
CA ILE A 117 9.50 9.18 4.76
C ILE A 117 9.93 9.36 6.21
N ASP A 118 10.23 8.25 6.86
CA ASP A 118 10.71 8.18 8.23
C ASP A 118 12.04 7.41 8.28
N GLY A 119 13.12 8.12 8.62
CA GLY A 119 14.47 7.58 8.54
C GLY A 119 14.85 7.10 7.13
N GLU A 120 15.04 5.79 6.98
CA GLU A 120 15.33 5.14 5.69
C GLU A 120 14.10 4.51 5.03
N TYR A 121 12.92 4.62 5.67
CA TYR A 121 11.70 3.97 5.22
C TYR A 121 10.77 4.95 4.53
N LEU A 122 10.32 4.58 3.33
CA LEU A 122 9.18 5.17 2.64
C LEU A 122 7.94 4.37 3.00
N ASN A 123 7.07 4.96 3.80
CA ASN A 123 5.78 4.40 4.16
C ASN A 123 4.75 4.88 3.14
N SER A 124 4.22 3.93 2.38
CA SER A 124 3.19 4.14 1.37
C SER A 124 2.26 2.92 1.31
N ASP A 125 0.98 3.16 1.08
CA ASP A 125 -0.06 2.13 0.96
C ASP A 125 -0.72 2.16 -0.44
N SER A 126 -1.71 1.30 -0.67
CA SER A 126 -2.43 1.21 -1.94
C SER A 126 -3.37 2.40 -2.21
N CYS A 127 -3.67 3.21 -1.20
CA CYS A 127 -4.50 4.41 -1.31
C CYS A 127 -3.66 5.66 -1.61
N ASP A 128 -2.37 5.62 -1.30
CA ASP A 128 -1.39 6.58 -1.80
C ASP A 128 -1.30 6.58 -3.34
N TRP A 129 -0.60 7.59 -3.86
CA TRP A 129 -0.32 7.74 -5.26
C TRP A 129 0.75 6.77 -5.74
N VAL A 130 0.36 5.51 -5.93
CA VAL A 130 1.27 4.42 -6.32
C VAL A 130 0.90 3.90 -7.69
N LYS A 131 1.72 4.20 -8.70
CA LYS A 131 1.49 3.70 -10.07
C LYS A 131 2.79 3.51 -10.84
N VAL A 132 2.73 2.65 -11.86
CA VAL A 132 3.84 2.46 -12.80
C VAL A 132 4.13 3.79 -13.49
N TRP A 133 5.40 4.18 -13.57
CA TRP A 133 5.79 5.49 -14.13
C TRP A 133 5.27 5.69 -15.57
N ALA A 134 5.25 4.63 -16.37
CA ALA A 134 4.75 4.67 -17.75
C ALA A 134 3.23 4.95 -17.87
N SER A 135 2.46 4.77 -16.79
CA SER A 135 1.02 5.04 -16.76
C SER A 135 0.67 6.41 -16.16
N VAL A 136 1.66 7.25 -15.86
CA VAL A 136 1.42 8.65 -15.44
C VAL A 136 0.85 9.42 -16.62
N ASN A 137 -0.33 10.00 -16.44
CA ASN A 137 -1.02 10.68 -17.53
C ASN A 137 -0.46 12.11 -17.76
N PRO A 138 -0.77 12.76 -18.91
CA PRO A 138 -0.23 14.09 -19.22
C PRO A 138 -0.64 15.19 -18.23
N ASN A 139 -1.83 15.10 -17.64
CA ASN A 139 -2.32 16.09 -16.68
C ASN A 139 -1.58 15.97 -15.35
N GLU A 140 -1.40 14.74 -14.86
CA GLU A 140 -0.59 14.42 -13.69
C GLU A 140 0.85 14.89 -13.89
N MET A 141 1.42 14.65 -15.07
CA MET A 141 2.78 15.10 -15.40
C MET A 141 2.90 16.63 -15.36
N LYS A 142 1.91 17.38 -15.84
CA LYS A 142 1.89 18.85 -15.74
C LYS A 142 1.82 19.30 -14.29
N LEU A 143 1.00 18.64 -13.48
CA LEU A 143 0.87 18.92 -12.05
C LEU A 143 2.19 18.63 -11.29
N LEU A 144 2.77 17.44 -11.51
CA LEU A 144 4.02 17.01 -10.89
C LEU A 144 5.22 17.91 -11.24
N ASN A 145 5.27 18.42 -12.47
CA ASN A 145 6.32 19.35 -12.91
C ASN A 145 6.03 20.82 -12.54
N GLY A 146 4.92 21.11 -11.85
CA GLY A 146 4.55 22.46 -11.43
C GLY A 146 4.10 23.38 -12.56
N VAL A 147 3.79 22.84 -13.74
CA VAL A 147 3.22 23.59 -14.88
C VAL A 147 1.81 24.08 -14.53
N VAL A 148 1.05 23.23 -13.84
CA VAL A 148 -0.24 23.57 -13.25
C VAL A 148 -0.04 23.66 -11.74
N LYS A 149 -0.50 24.75 -11.11
CA LYS A 149 -0.46 24.89 -9.65
C LYS A 149 -1.72 24.27 -9.05
N PRO A 150 -1.60 23.28 -8.14
CA PRO A 150 -2.76 22.74 -7.44
C PRO A 150 -3.35 23.80 -6.51
N LYS A 151 -4.67 23.79 -6.39
CA LYS A 151 -5.38 24.60 -5.39
C LYS A 151 -5.50 23.80 -4.10
N CYS A 152 -4.43 23.78 -3.31
CA CYS A 152 -4.47 23.21 -1.97
C CYS A 152 -5.22 24.18 -1.05
N ALA A 153 -6.33 23.73 -0.47
CA ALA A 153 -7.14 24.48 0.49
C ALA A 153 -6.45 24.57 1.85
#